data_AF-A0A955KI26-F1
#
_entry.id   AF-A0A955KI26-F1
#
_cell.length_a   1.000
_cell.length_b   1.000
_cell.length_c   1.000
_cell.angle_alpha   90.00
_cell.angle_beta   90.00
_cell.angle_gamma   90.00
#
_symmetry.space_group_name_H-M   'P 1'
#
loop_
_entity.id
_entity.type
_entity.pdbx_description
1 polymer ?
#
loop_
_entity_poly.entity_id
_entity_poly.type
_entity_poly.pdbx_seq_one_letter_code
_entity_poly.pdbx_strand_id
1 'polypeptide(L)'
;MPTKTTKKPVAKKATKTVTKKVSKKVVKKAAPKKQGAKVASKKELVYADNQKSFWVTNGQILNSLVALRDALDEMEKEVYSYHAGTAHNDFANWVSDVLCDQACAVDLEKAKTPKSAKTVVVRHLKTYTV
;
A
#
# COMPACT_ATOMS: atom_id res chain seq x y z
N MET A 1 -70.72 -0.55 5.55
CA MET A 1 -70.60 0.13 4.24
C MET A 1 -69.14 0.50 4.02
N PRO A 2 -68.61 0.63 2.79
CA PRO A 2 -68.75 -0.27 1.65
C PRO A 2 -67.40 -0.75 1.05
N THR A 3 -67.43 -1.93 0.41
CA THR A 3 -66.63 -2.43 -0.75
C THR A 3 -65.17 -1.98 -1.06
N LYS A 4 -64.31 -2.99 -1.34
CA LYS A 4 -63.50 -3.25 -2.57
C LYS A 4 -62.85 -2.03 -3.30
N THR A 5 -61.64 -2.09 -3.87
CA THR A 5 -61.23 -3.08 -4.91
C THR A 5 -59.73 -2.99 -5.23
N THR A 6 -59.13 -4.12 -5.64
CA THR A 6 -57.80 -4.26 -6.25
C THR A 6 -57.68 -3.65 -7.65
N LYS A 7 -56.47 -3.19 -8.05
CA LYS A 7 -56.01 -3.19 -9.46
C LYS A 7 -54.50 -3.49 -9.62
N LYS A 8 -54.20 -4.66 -10.19
CA LYS A 8 -53.06 -5.00 -11.07
C LYS A 8 -53.63 -5.01 -12.50
N PRO A 9 -52.89 -4.76 -13.61
CA PRO A 9 -51.74 -5.55 -14.12
C PRO A 9 -50.59 -4.60 -14.60
N VAL A 10 -49.66 -4.83 -15.56
CA VAL A 10 -49.23 -5.97 -16.41
C VAL A 10 -47.69 -5.80 -16.63
N ALA A 11 -46.82 -6.69 -16.16
CA ALA A 11 -46.20 -7.82 -16.86
C ALA A 11 -45.43 -7.52 -18.18
N LYS A 12 -44.10 -7.72 -18.15
CA LYS A 12 -43.15 -8.27 -19.17
C LYS A 12 -41.73 -8.08 -18.59
N LYS A 13 -41.02 -9.06 -18.00
CA LYS A 13 -40.60 -10.41 -18.41
C LYS A 13 -39.51 -10.44 -19.49
N ALA A 14 -38.26 -10.54 -19.04
CA ALA A 14 -37.18 -11.29 -19.69
C ALA A 14 -36.38 -12.01 -18.59
N THR A 15 -36.74 -13.24 -18.24
CA THR A 15 -35.99 -14.49 -18.56
C THR A 15 -34.54 -14.57 -18.09
N LYS A 16 -34.31 -15.44 -17.08
CA LYS A 16 -33.35 -16.57 -17.03
C LYS A 16 -31.84 -16.23 -17.18
N THR A 17 -30.89 -16.91 -16.51
CA THR A 17 -30.94 -18.27 -15.93
C THR A 17 -29.97 -18.44 -14.75
N VAL A 18 -30.35 -19.32 -13.82
CA VAL A 18 -29.49 -19.97 -12.82
C VAL A 18 -28.29 -20.68 -13.47
N THR A 19 -27.08 -20.61 -12.88
CA THR A 19 -26.26 -21.83 -12.62
C THR A 19 -25.09 -21.65 -11.63
N LYS A 20 -25.09 -22.52 -10.62
CA LYS A 20 -23.94 -23.25 -10.01
C LYS A 20 -22.72 -22.48 -9.44
N LYS A 21 -22.66 -22.47 -8.11
CA LYS A 21 -21.40 -22.75 -7.37
C LYS A 21 -20.90 -24.15 -7.74
N VAL A 22 -19.68 -24.29 -8.26
CA VAL A 22 -18.82 -25.49 -8.17
C VAL A 22 -17.35 -25.03 -8.05
N SER A 23 -16.55 -25.85 -7.37
CA SER A 23 -15.22 -25.56 -6.83
C SER A 23 -14.03 -25.76 -7.79
N LYS A 24 -12.87 -25.23 -7.36
CA LYS A 24 -11.47 -25.69 -7.60
C LYS A 24 -10.73 -25.35 -8.91
N LYS A 25 -9.52 -24.81 -8.66
CA LYS A 25 -8.21 -24.98 -9.34
C LYS A 25 -7.88 -24.29 -10.69
N VAL A 26 -6.88 -23.41 -10.57
CA VAL A 26 -5.69 -23.22 -11.44
C VAL A 26 -5.91 -22.84 -12.91
N VAL A 27 -5.51 -21.61 -13.25
CA VAL A 27 -4.72 -21.35 -14.46
C VAL A 27 -3.52 -20.46 -14.10
N LYS A 28 -2.31 -20.91 -14.44
CA LYS A 28 -1.08 -20.12 -14.35
C LYS A 28 -1.08 -19.08 -15.48
N LYS A 29 -0.62 -17.85 -15.24
CA LYS A 29 -0.03 -17.03 -16.31
C LYS A 29 1.31 -16.48 -15.84
N ALA A 30 2.37 -16.91 -16.51
CA ALA A 30 3.73 -16.55 -16.15
C ALA A 30 4.09 -15.16 -16.69
N ALA A 31 4.88 -14.44 -15.90
CA ALA A 31 5.71 -13.33 -16.38
C ALA A 31 7.01 -13.33 -15.56
N PRO A 32 8.10 -13.97 -16.04
CA PRO A 32 9.37 -13.95 -15.35
C PRO A 32 10.08 -12.63 -15.67
N LYS A 33 9.80 -11.56 -14.89
CA LYS A 33 10.66 -10.37 -14.93
C LYS A 33 11.99 -10.68 -14.26
N LYS A 34 12.94 -11.18 -15.05
CA LYS A 34 14.37 -11.07 -14.76
C LYS A 34 14.70 -9.59 -14.57
N GLN A 35 14.96 -9.20 -13.33
CA GLN A 35 15.78 -8.06 -12.98
C GLN A 35 16.86 -8.69 -12.08
N GLY A 36 17.99 -9.12 -12.63
CA GLY A 36 18.89 -8.28 -13.40
C GLY A 36 19.72 -7.53 -12.36
N ALA A 37 20.76 -8.21 -11.86
CA ALA A 37 21.60 -7.71 -10.79
C ALA A 37 22.23 -6.37 -11.22
N LYS A 38 21.72 -5.26 -10.68
CA LYS A 38 22.38 -3.97 -10.80
C LYS A 38 23.41 -3.89 -9.69
N VAL A 39 24.65 -3.69 -10.12
CA VAL A 39 25.83 -3.42 -9.27
C VAL A 39 25.44 -2.42 -8.19
N ALA A 40 25.79 -2.73 -6.94
CA ALA A 40 25.53 -1.87 -5.79
C ALA A 40 26.47 -0.66 -5.80
N SER A 41 26.27 0.25 -6.76
CA SER A 41 26.69 1.64 -6.65
C SER A 41 26.00 2.20 -5.40
N LYS A 42 26.78 2.35 -4.33
CA LYS A 42 26.35 2.97 -3.06
C LYS A 42 25.63 4.27 -3.36
N LYS A 43 24.30 4.31 -3.19
CA LYS A 43 23.51 5.52 -3.39
C LYS A 43 23.84 6.51 -2.26
N GLU A 44 23.88 7.80 -2.56
CA GLU A 44 23.86 8.82 -1.50
C GLU A 44 22.49 8.86 -0.82
N LEU A 45 22.47 9.09 0.48
CA LEU A 45 21.25 9.17 1.25
C LEU A 45 20.50 10.46 0.89
N VAL A 46 19.32 10.32 0.29
CA VAL A 46 18.49 11.48 -0.08
C VAL A 46 17.80 12.04 1.17
N TYR A 47 17.89 13.35 1.33
CA TYR A 47 17.16 14.12 2.34
C TYR A 47 16.07 14.95 1.66
N ALA A 48 14.86 14.87 2.20
CA ALA A 48 13.75 15.76 1.88
C ALA A 48 14.02 17.15 2.45
N ASP A 49 13.66 18.17 1.67
CA ASP A 49 13.55 19.54 2.18
C ASP A 49 12.44 19.63 3.24
N ASN A 50 12.53 20.59 4.17
CA ASN A 50 11.53 20.82 5.21
C ASN A 50 10.10 20.96 4.68
N GLN A 51 9.91 21.53 3.48
CA GLN A 51 8.62 21.66 2.81
C GLN A 51 8.07 20.32 2.25
N LYS A 52 8.94 19.33 2.05
CA LYS A 52 8.62 17.99 1.54
C LYS A 52 8.72 16.89 2.61
N SER A 53 9.11 17.23 3.84
CA SER A 53 9.13 16.29 4.96
C SER A 53 7.74 15.71 5.22
N PHE A 54 7.66 14.44 5.60
CA PHE A 54 6.40 13.80 5.97
C PHE A 54 6.04 14.11 7.42
N TRP A 55 4.82 14.59 7.67
CA TRP A 55 4.35 14.95 9.01
C TRP A 55 3.44 13.83 9.53
N VAL A 56 3.92 13.08 10.53
CA VAL A 56 3.13 12.03 11.17
C VAL A 56 2.17 12.65 12.18
N THR A 57 0.98 12.07 12.34
CA THR A 57 0.00 12.42 13.39
C THR A 57 0.56 12.39 14.82
N ASN A 58 1.67 11.70 15.06
CA ASN A 58 2.42 11.68 16.32
C ASN A 58 3.33 12.91 16.53
N GLY A 59 3.28 13.92 15.64
CA GLY A 59 4.14 15.11 15.68
C GLY A 59 5.58 14.88 15.18
N GLN A 60 5.94 13.66 14.78
CA GLN A 60 7.25 13.35 14.20
C GLN A 60 7.32 13.83 12.74
N ILE A 61 8.43 14.51 12.40
CA ILE A 61 8.70 15.02 11.05
C ILE A 61 9.79 14.16 10.42
N LEU A 62 9.48 13.52 9.29
CA LEU A 62 10.39 12.61 8.59
C LEU A 62 11.03 13.36 7.41
N ASN A 63 12.34 13.56 7.49
CA ASN A 63 13.13 14.22 6.44
C ASN A 63 13.96 13.23 5.58
N SER A 64 13.99 11.95 5.92
CA SER A 64 14.89 10.97 5.28
C SER A 64 14.46 9.54 5.57
N LEU A 65 15.05 8.57 4.86
CA LEU A 65 14.89 7.15 5.19
C LEU A 65 15.39 6.80 6.61
N VAL A 66 16.37 7.55 7.15
CA VAL A 66 16.86 7.34 8.51
C VAL A 66 15.84 7.85 9.54
N ALA A 67 15.24 9.02 9.32
CA ALA A 67 14.15 9.51 10.17
C ALA A 67 12.92 8.59 10.11
N LEU A 68 12.57 8.08 8.91
CA LEU A 68 11.50 7.09 8.75
C LEU A 68 11.80 5.79 9.50
N ARG A 69 13.04 5.29 9.48
CA ARG A 69 13.45 4.10 10.26
C ARG A 69 13.23 4.29 11.75
N ASP A 70 13.63 5.43 12.29
CA ASP A 70 13.52 5.77 13.71
C ASP A 70 12.06 5.91 14.13
N ALA A 71 11.31 6.72 13.39
CA ALA A 71 9.88 6.87 13.63
C ALA A 71 9.15 5.52 13.55
N LEU A 72 9.46 4.64 12.60
CA LEU A 72 8.87 3.29 12.53
C LEU A 72 9.28 2.33 13.67
N ASP A 73 10.21 2.70 14.54
CA ASP A 73 10.55 1.95 15.75
C ASP A 73 9.72 2.39 16.96
N GLU A 74 9.57 3.71 17.14
CA GLU A 74 8.74 4.30 18.19
C GLU A 74 7.24 4.28 17.84
N MET A 75 6.90 4.29 16.56
CA MET A 75 5.53 4.43 16.06
C MET A 75 4.70 3.19 16.38
N GLU A 76 3.60 3.46 17.08
CA GLU A 76 2.64 2.42 17.41
C GLU A 76 1.86 1.92 16.20
N LYS A 77 1.31 0.70 16.31
CA LYS A 77 0.60 0.06 15.19
C LYS A 77 -0.66 0.84 14.81
N GLU A 78 -1.33 1.49 15.75
CA GLU A 78 -2.49 2.33 15.46
C GLU A 78 -2.09 3.53 14.58
N VAL A 79 -1.09 4.32 15.00
CA VAL A 79 -0.52 5.44 14.24
C VAL A 79 -0.10 5.00 12.83
N TYR A 80 0.62 3.87 12.72
CA TYR A 80 1.01 3.34 11.42
C TYR A 80 -0.20 3.00 10.52
N SER A 81 -1.28 2.44 11.10
CA SER A 81 -2.46 2.03 10.35
C SER A 81 -3.28 3.20 9.78
N TYR A 82 -3.10 4.43 10.29
CA TYR A 82 -3.72 5.65 9.73
C TYR A 82 -3.06 6.11 8.43
N HIS A 83 -1.75 5.86 8.23
CA HIS A 83 -0.98 6.28 7.05
C HIS A 83 -0.66 5.11 6.10
N ALA A 84 -0.63 3.89 6.61
CA ALA A 84 -0.35 2.66 5.88
C ALA A 84 -1.49 1.65 6.08
N GLY A 85 -2.60 1.95 5.41
CA GLY A 85 -3.81 1.13 5.41
C GLY A 85 -3.72 -0.11 4.52
N THR A 86 -4.87 -0.75 4.29
CA THR A 86 -4.94 -1.97 3.46
C THR A 86 -4.94 -1.71 1.95
N ALA A 87 -5.16 -0.46 1.54
CA ALA A 87 -5.37 -0.04 0.15
C ALA A 87 -4.38 1.04 -0.34
N HIS A 88 -3.72 1.76 0.56
CA HIS A 88 -2.71 2.79 0.27
C HIS A 88 -1.65 2.79 1.37
N ASN A 89 -0.46 3.27 1.04
CA ASN A 89 0.62 3.50 1.99
C ASN A 89 1.29 4.84 1.67
N ASP A 90 0.98 5.86 2.48
CA ASP A 90 1.43 7.23 2.26
C ASP A 90 2.94 7.37 2.43
N PHE A 91 3.55 6.56 3.30
CA PHE A 91 5.01 6.48 3.40
C PHE A 91 5.65 5.96 2.11
N ALA A 92 5.00 5.02 1.40
CA ALA A 92 5.53 4.50 0.14
C ALA A 92 5.43 5.54 -0.97
N ASN A 93 4.30 6.24 -1.06
CA ASN A 93 4.11 7.38 -1.97
C ASN A 93 5.17 8.46 -1.71
N TRP A 94 5.36 8.86 -0.45
CA TRP A 94 6.35 9.85 -0.03
C TRP A 94 7.80 9.43 -0.36
N VAL A 95 8.20 8.19 -0.07
CA VAL A 95 9.54 7.67 -0.43
C VAL A 95 9.74 7.64 -1.95
N SER A 96 8.68 7.36 -2.72
CA SER A 96 8.77 7.35 -4.18
C SER A 96 8.84 8.75 -4.81
N ASP A 97 8.10 9.73 -4.27
CA ASP A 97 7.95 11.07 -4.85
C ASP A 97 9.02 12.06 -4.34
N VAL A 98 9.32 12.01 -3.04
CA VAL A 98 10.24 12.96 -2.39
C VAL A 98 11.67 12.44 -2.34
N LEU A 99 11.86 11.16 -2.05
CA LEU A 99 13.19 10.54 -1.98
C LEU A 99 13.60 9.83 -3.28
N CYS A 100 12.72 9.85 -4.29
CA CYS A 100 12.91 9.23 -5.61
C CYS A 100 13.31 7.74 -5.57
N ASP A 101 12.98 7.00 -4.49
CA ASP A 101 13.35 5.59 -4.34
C ASP A 101 12.15 4.64 -4.51
N GLN A 102 11.78 4.44 -5.77
CA GLN A 102 10.75 3.48 -6.19
C GLN A 102 10.99 2.06 -5.64
N ALA A 103 12.25 1.67 -5.40
CA ALA A 103 12.58 0.32 -4.93
C ALA A 103 12.21 0.13 -3.45
N CYS A 104 12.57 1.08 -2.58
CA CYS A 104 12.12 1.08 -1.19
C CYS A 104 10.60 1.22 -1.13
N ALA A 105 10.00 2.14 -1.90
CA ALA A 105 8.55 2.35 -1.93
C ALA A 105 7.77 1.06 -2.21
N VAL A 106 8.11 0.32 -3.28
CA VAL A 106 7.41 -0.92 -3.67
C VAL A 106 7.54 -2.04 -2.63
N ASP A 107 8.63 -2.10 -1.86
CA ASP A 107 8.75 -3.03 -0.73
C ASP A 107 8.03 -2.50 0.53
N LEU A 108 7.92 -1.18 0.70
CA LEU A 108 7.19 -0.53 1.78
C LEU A 108 5.67 -0.70 1.62
N GLU A 109 5.12 -0.62 0.41
CA GLU A 109 3.70 -0.92 0.12
C GLU A 109 3.26 -2.31 0.61
N LYS A 110 4.18 -3.29 0.59
CA LYS A 110 3.92 -4.65 1.06
C LYS A 110 3.96 -4.76 2.58
N ALA A 111 4.59 -3.81 3.27
CA ALA A 111 4.64 -3.77 4.72
C ALA A 111 3.28 -3.28 5.28
N LYS A 112 2.68 -4.11 6.13
CA LYS A 112 1.40 -3.82 6.82
C LYS A 112 1.56 -3.57 8.31
N THR A 113 2.81 -3.45 8.77
CA THR A 113 3.15 -3.20 10.18
C THR A 113 4.39 -2.30 10.24
N PRO A 114 4.53 -1.46 11.28
CA PRO A 114 5.70 -0.59 11.42
C PRO A 114 7.00 -1.40 11.48
N LYS A 115 7.01 -2.54 12.17
CA LYS A 115 8.17 -3.47 12.23
C LYS A 115 8.56 -4.02 10.85
N SER A 116 7.59 -4.38 10.01
CA SER A 116 7.85 -4.82 8.62
C SER A 116 8.45 -3.67 7.79
N ALA A 117 7.90 -2.46 7.92
CA ALA A 117 8.37 -1.29 7.20
C ALA A 117 9.79 -0.90 7.65
N LYS A 118 10.07 -0.87 8.97
CA LYS A 118 11.41 -0.69 9.53
C LYS A 118 12.41 -1.69 8.93
N THR A 119 12.02 -2.96 8.81
CA THR A 119 12.89 -4.01 8.22
C THR A 119 13.20 -3.74 6.75
N VAL A 120 12.23 -3.27 5.96
CA VAL A 120 12.43 -2.86 4.56
C VAL A 120 13.37 -1.66 4.46
N VAL A 121 13.14 -0.63 5.28
CA VAL A 121 13.97 0.58 5.29
C VAL A 121 15.40 0.27 5.72
N VAL A 122 15.61 -0.51 6.80
CA VAL A 122 16.94 -0.98 7.22
C VAL A 122 17.64 -1.79 6.13
N ARG A 123 16.91 -2.61 5.37
CA ARG A 123 17.47 -3.35 4.24
C ARG A 123 17.93 -2.41 3.12
N HIS A 124 17.12 -1.41 2.77
CA HIS A 124 17.49 -0.43 1.76
C HIS A 124 18.67 0.45 2.23
N LEU A 125 18.69 0.91 3.49
CA LEU A 125 19.78 1.69 4.09
C LEU A 125 21.17 1.02 3.93
N LYS A 126 21.27 -0.31 3.91
CA LYS A 126 22.54 -1.03 3.63
C LYS A 126 23.08 -0.86 2.20
N THR A 127 22.25 -0.38 1.29
CA THR A 127 22.58 -0.09 -0.12
C THR A 127 23.02 1.37 -0.30
N TYR A 128 22.71 2.22 0.68
CA TYR A 128 23.19 3.60 0.75
C TYR A 128 24.58 3.64 1.39
N THR A 129 25.40 4.62 1.02
CA THR A 129 26.46 5.09 1.93
C THR A 129 25.84 6.13 2.84
N VAL A 130 25.97 5.87 4.14
CA VAL A 130 25.81 6.82 5.24
C VAL A 130 27.20 7.07 5.79
#